data_AF-A0A9E2ZZ55-F1
#
_entry.id   AF-A0A9E2ZZ55-F1
#
_cell.length_a   1.000
_cell.length_b   1.000
_cell.length_c   1.000
_cell.angle_alpha   90.00
_cell.angle_beta   90.00
_cell.angle_gamma   90.00
#
_symmetry.space_group_name_H-M   'P 1'
#
loop_
_entity.id
_entity.type
_entity.pdbx_description
1 polymer ?
#
loop_
_entity_poly.entity_id
_entity_poly.type
_entity_poly.pdbx_seq_one_letter_code
_entity_poly.pdbx_strand_id
1 'polypeptide(L)'
;MELCAAVLPERQQLRHHLRAVDSQRAQRVLRPDLRRRLGAELTGSNVTWGWLEGGFDNGYVPGHGKPPTTAQICSESHTNVGGTSVIDYIPHHEPFQYYASTANPMHKPPTSVAMIGHTDQANHQYDIADFWAAADAGNLPSVSYLKAPAYSDGHAGYSDPLDEQTWLVGTVNHLETLPTWKSTAVVITWDDSDGWYDHVLAPLITESQTSLDALTGAGQCGSMLSQVPVNSAGKPEQGKCGLGPRLPFLVISPWAKSDYVDNILIDQSSVVKFIEYNWNLPALANGAADAAAGSILPMFDFGSYNPPLYLNPSTGEPVSASWAAAHLSD
;
A
#
# COMPACT_ATOMS: atom_id res chain seq x y z
N MET A 1 -5.96 4.88 -5.46
CA MET A 1 -6.08 3.47 -5.01
C MET A 1 -4.76 2.95 -4.44
N GLU A 2 -4.79 2.12 -3.38
CA GLU A 2 -3.64 1.36 -2.86
C GLU A 2 -4.09 -0.08 -2.54
N LEU A 3 -3.30 -1.07 -2.98
CA LEU A 3 -3.55 -2.48 -2.69
C LEU A 3 -2.47 -3.00 -1.73
N CYS A 4 -2.84 -3.46 -0.54
CA CYS A 4 -1.89 -4.10 0.38
C CYS A 4 -2.07 -5.62 0.34
N ALA A 5 -1.07 -6.33 -0.18
CA ALA A 5 -1.00 -7.79 -0.12
C ALA A 5 -0.10 -8.21 1.05
N ALA A 6 -0.66 -9.03 1.94
CA ALA A 6 -0.01 -9.53 3.14
C ALA A 6 0.06 -11.06 3.10
N VAL A 7 1.24 -11.65 3.24
CA VAL A 7 1.40 -13.09 3.44
C VAL A 7 1.30 -13.39 4.93
N LEU A 8 0.23 -14.06 5.34
CA LEU A 8 -0.03 -14.48 6.71
C LEU A 8 1.05 -15.48 7.18
N PRO A 9 1.71 -15.23 8.32
CA PRO A 9 2.83 -16.04 8.79
C PRO A 9 2.39 -17.45 9.22
N GLU A 10 3.20 -18.44 8.86
CA GLU A 10 3.23 -19.75 9.53
C GLU A 10 4.14 -19.62 10.78
N ARG A 11 3.67 -20.00 11.97
CA ARG A 11 4.34 -19.71 13.26
C ARG A 11 5.79 -20.23 13.31
N GLN A 12 6.81 -19.37 13.44
CA GLN A 12 8.09 -19.66 14.16
C GLN A 12 9.01 -18.43 14.40
N GLN A 13 9.89 -18.53 15.41
CA GLN A 13 10.62 -17.47 16.15
C GLN A 13 11.99 -17.04 15.53
N LEU A 14 12.41 -15.77 15.72
CA LEU A 14 13.68 -15.18 15.21
C LEU A 14 14.57 -14.49 16.28
N ARG A 15 15.89 -14.42 16.04
CA ARG A 15 16.92 -13.71 16.84
C ARG A 15 17.80 -12.76 15.97
N HIS A 16 18.21 -11.65 16.58
CA HIS A 16 18.88 -10.42 16.05
C HIS A 16 20.37 -10.49 15.64
N HIS A 17 20.83 -9.58 14.76
CA HIS A 17 21.74 -8.42 15.07
C HIS A 17 22.09 -7.53 13.84
N LEU A 18 22.15 -6.20 14.07
CA LEU A 18 22.39 -5.05 13.15
C LEU A 18 23.87 -4.66 12.95
N ARG A 19 24.18 -3.89 11.89
CA ARG A 19 24.95 -2.60 11.91
C ARG A 19 25.04 -1.90 10.54
N ALA A 20 25.08 -0.57 10.57
CA ALA A 20 24.88 0.39 9.46
C ALA A 20 26.16 1.15 9.02
N VAL A 21 26.17 1.74 7.81
CA VAL A 21 27.05 2.86 7.38
C VAL A 21 26.37 3.77 6.31
N ASP A 22 26.73 5.05 6.36
CA ASP A 22 26.18 6.32 5.82
C ASP A 22 26.63 6.72 4.38
N SER A 23 25.88 7.62 3.68
CA SER A 23 26.40 8.84 3.01
C SER A 23 25.46 9.55 2.00
N GLN A 24 25.59 10.88 1.97
CA GLN A 24 24.70 11.94 1.47
C GLN A 24 24.85 12.31 -0.02
N ARG A 25 23.74 12.56 -0.75
CA ARG A 25 23.52 13.65 -1.76
C ARG A 25 22.22 13.53 -2.60
N ALA A 26 21.05 13.51 -1.96
CA ALA A 26 19.76 13.73 -2.65
C ALA A 26 18.76 14.43 -1.71
N GLN A 27 18.90 15.75 -1.53
CA GLN A 27 18.02 16.53 -0.65
C GLN A 27 17.05 17.40 -1.47
N ARG A 28 15.95 16.78 -1.93
CA ARG A 28 14.63 17.34 -1.60
C ARG A 28 14.41 16.97 -0.13
N VAL A 29 13.93 17.89 0.71
CA VAL A 29 14.01 17.78 2.18
C VAL A 29 13.25 16.53 2.68
N LEU A 30 13.95 15.39 2.73
CA LEU A 30 13.51 14.19 3.41
C LEU A 30 13.25 14.57 4.86
N ARG A 31 12.10 14.18 5.37
CA ARG A 31 11.75 14.48 6.75
C ARG A 31 12.66 13.64 7.66
N PRO A 32 13.24 14.23 8.72
CA PRO A 32 13.94 13.44 9.71
C PRO A 32 12.95 12.49 10.40
N ASP A 33 13.44 11.30 10.75
CA ASP A 33 12.65 10.26 11.41
C ASP A 33 12.44 10.57 12.89
N LEU A 34 11.52 11.51 13.15
CA LEU A 34 11.14 11.93 14.50
C LEU A 34 10.11 11.00 15.15
N ARG A 35 9.69 9.92 14.46
CA ARG A 35 8.67 8.93 14.90
C ARG A 35 9.04 7.53 14.41
N ARG A 36 8.53 6.49 15.10
CA ARG A 36 8.53 5.11 14.58
C ARG A 36 7.74 5.06 13.28
N ARG A 37 8.20 4.25 12.33
CA ARG A 37 7.62 4.11 10.99
C ARG A 37 7.51 2.65 10.66
N LEU A 38 6.41 2.27 10.02
CA LEU A 38 6.14 0.86 9.72
C LEU A 38 7.28 0.20 8.94
N GLY A 39 7.79 0.86 7.88
CA GLY A 39 8.93 0.34 7.11
C GLY A 39 10.18 0.10 7.96
N ALA A 40 10.50 1.02 8.87
CA ALA A 40 11.62 0.86 9.78
C ALA A 40 11.41 -0.28 10.80
N GLU A 41 10.19 -0.47 11.31
CA GLU A 41 9.84 -1.57 12.22
C GLU A 41 9.87 -2.93 11.49
N LEU A 42 9.39 -2.98 10.24
CA LEU A 42 9.45 -4.18 9.38
C LEU A 42 10.90 -4.56 9.08
N THR A 43 11.72 -3.61 8.60
CA THR A 43 13.16 -3.81 8.38
C THR A 43 13.87 -4.24 9.65
N GLY A 44 13.63 -3.55 10.78
CA GLY A 44 14.25 -3.87 12.08
C GLY A 44 13.87 -5.26 12.62
N SER A 45 12.73 -5.79 12.18
CA SER A 45 12.21 -7.11 12.55
C SER A 45 12.50 -8.20 11.50
N ASN A 46 13.26 -7.89 10.45
CA ASN A 46 13.54 -8.78 9.32
C ASN A 46 12.27 -9.35 8.65
N VAL A 47 11.18 -8.58 8.64
CA VAL A 47 9.99 -8.92 7.86
C VAL A 47 10.22 -8.45 6.44
N THR A 48 10.04 -9.34 5.44
CA THR A 48 10.20 -8.93 4.04
C THR A 48 9.09 -7.99 3.63
N TRP A 49 9.44 -6.83 3.08
CA TRP A 49 8.44 -5.82 2.71
C TRP A 49 8.88 -4.94 1.55
N GLY A 50 7.91 -4.32 0.89
CA GLY A 50 8.18 -3.29 -0.10
C GLY A 50 6.95 -2.47 -0.48
N TRP A 51 7.21 -1.27 -0.99
CA TRP A 51 6.28 -0.51 -1.82
C TRP A 51 6.67 -0.69 -3.27
N LEU A 52 5.69 -1.07 -4.10
CA LEU A 52 5.87 -1.45 -5.50
C LEU A 52 4.90 -0.62 -6.34
N GLU A 53 5.43 0.33 -7.11
CA GLU A 53 4.65 1.32 -7.86
C GLU A 53 4.94 1.26 -9.35
N GLY A 54 3.90 1.38 -10.18
CA GLY A 54 4.05 1.43 -11.63
C GLY A 54 4.91 2.61 -12.09
N GLY A 55 5.89 2.35 -12.97
CA GLY A 55 6.77 3.36 -13.54
C GLY A 55 7.88 3.86 -12.60
N PHE A 56 8.04 3.27 -11.42
CA PHE A 56 9.05 3.66 -10.45
C PHE A 56 10.46 3.61 -11.05
N ASP A 57 10.81 2.54 -11.77
CA ASP A 57 12.07 2.44 -12.51
C ASP A 57 11.89 2.02 -13.97
N ASN A 58 10.73 2.37 -14.54
CA ASN A 58 10.31 2.05 -15.90
C ASN A 58 10.27 0.52 -16.17
N GLY A 59 9.74 -0.25 -15.23
CA GLY A 59 9.53 -1.69 -15.41
C GLY A 59 10.81 -2.52 -15.51
N TYR A 60 11.94 -2.03 -14.96
CA TYR A 60 13.19 -2.79 -15.04
C TYR A 60 13.18 -3.95 -14.03
N VAL A 61 13.58 -5.13 -14.49
CA VAL A 61 13.74 -6.32 -13.63
C VAL A 61 15.21 -6.76 -13.63
N PRO A 62 15.85 -7.00 -12.47
CA PRO A 62 17.22 -7.46 -12.40
C PRO A 62 17.48 -8.73 -13.22
N GLY A 63 18.48 -8.68 -14.10
CA GLY A 63 18.82 -9.77 -15.02
C GLY A 63 18.24 -9.60 -16.42
N HIS A 64 17.36 -8.60 -16.64
CA HIS A 64 16.75 -8.31 -17.94
C HIS A 64 17.28 -6.98 -18.51
N GLY A 65 18.37 -7.04 -19.28
CA GLY A 65 18.92 -5.87 -19.96
C GLY A 65 19.79 -4.98 -19.06
N LYS A 66 19.80 -3.67 -19.32
CA LYS A 66 20.56 -2.69 -18.54
C LYS A 66 19.60 -1.85 -17.70
N PRO A 67 19.93 -1.57 -16.43
CA PRO A 67 19.10 -0.71 -15.61
C PRO A 67 19.03 0.70 -16.21
N PRO A 68 17.89 1.40 -16.08
CA PRO A 68 17.76 2.77 -16.53
C PRO A 68 18.75 3.67 -15.78
N THR A 69 19.21 4.72 -16.46
CA THR A 69 19.94 5.79 -15.78
C THR A 69 18.96 6.68 -15.02
N THR A 70 19.45 7.43 -14.03
CA THR A 70 18.64 8.39 -13.27
C THR A 70 18.00 9.48 -14.16
N ALA A 71 18.54 9.73 -15.36
CA ALA A 71 17.93 10.65 -16.33
C ALA A 71 16.75 10.02 -17.11
N GLN A 72 16.58 8.70 -17.02
CA GLN A 72 15.59 7.93 -17.77
C GLN A 72 14.44 7.42 -16.90
N ILE A 73 14.67 7.11 -15.62
CA ILE A 73 13.63 6.65 -14.66
C ILE A 73 12.42 7.60 -14.59
N CYS A 74 11.28 7.08 -14.13
CA CYS A 74 10.02 7.82 -13.98
C CYS A 74 9.49 8.45 -15.28
N SER A 75 9.77 7.84 -16.44
CA SER A 75 9.31 8.33 -17.75
C SER A 75 8.47 7.33 -18.53
N GLU A 76 8.27 6.14 -17.99
CA GLU A 76 7.30 5.19 -18.54
C GLU A 76 5.90 5.80 -18.58
N SER A 77 5.17 5.50 -19.65
CA SER A 77 3.84 6.01 -19.87
C SER A 77 2.98 5.01 -20.63
N HIS A 78 1.74 4.85 -20.20
CA HIS A 78 0.75 4.05 -20.90
C HIS A 78 -0.40 4.90 -21.44
N THR A 79 -1.13 4.36 -22.42
CA THR A 79 -2.34 4.99 -22.96
C THR A 79 -3.55 4.39 -22.27
N ASN A 80 -4.32 5.22 -21.56
CA ASN A 80 -5.55 4.80 -20.90
C ASN A 80 -6.65 4.41 -21.91
N VAL A 81 -7.75 3.79 -21.46
CA VAL A 81 -8.84 3.38 -22.39
C VAL A 81 -9.52 4.57 -23.06
N GLY A 82 -9.40 5.77 -22.48
CA GLY A 82 -9.80 7.04 -23.10
C GLY A 82 -8.86 7.56 -24.20
N GLY A 83 -7.74 6.89 -24.46
CA GLY A 83 -6.76 7.26 -25.50
C GLY A 83 -5.73 8.31 -25.08
N THR A 84 -5.65 8.65 -23.79
CA THR A 84 -4.69 9.62 -23.26
C THR A 84 -3.42 8.93 -22.78
N SER A 85 -2.25 9.43 -23.18
CA SER A 85 -0.97 8.97 -22.65
C SER A 85 -0.69 9.62 -21.31
N VAL A 86 -0.43 8.80 -20.29
CA VAL A 86 -0.24 9.19 -18.89
C VAL A 86 1.11 8.65 -18.42
N ILE A 87 1.90 9.48 -17.74
CA ILE A 87 3.15 9.03 -17.09
C ILE A 87 2.77 8.19 -15.88
N ASP A 88 3.35 7.00 -15.76
CA ASP A 88 2.87 5.99 -14.82
C ASP A 88 3.21 6.30 -13.36
N TYR A 89 4.38 6.88 -13.10
CA TYR A 89 4.85 7.14 -11.74
C TYR A 89 4.32 8.46 -11.18
N ILE A 90 3.75 8.42 -9.97
CA ILE A 90 3.24 9.61 -9.27
C ILE A 90 4.02 9.81 -7.96
N PRO A 91 5.05 10.68 -7.94
CA PRO A 91 5.95 10.78 -6.79
C PRO A 91 5.31 11.12 -5.44
N HIS A 92 4.12 11.73 -5.45
CA HIS A 92 3.42 12.09 -4.22
C HIS A 92 2.49 10.99 -3.69
N HIS A 93 2.31 9.91 -4.45
CA HIS A 93 1.65 8.69 -4.01
C HIS A 93 2.64 7.69 -3.38
N GLU A 94 3.93 8.03 -3.30
CA GLU A 94 4.99 7.17 -2.80
C GLU A 94 5.39 7.57 -1.35
N PRO A 95 4.73 7.04 -0.31
CA PRO A 95 4.81 7.59 1.05
C PRO A 95 6.18 7.38 1.70
N PHE A 96 6.90 6.32 1.33
CA PHE A 96 8.18 5.98 1.94
C PHE A 96 9.34 6.84 1.44
N GLN A 97 9.18 7.51 0.29
CA GLN A 97 10.14 8.51 -0.20
C GLN A 97 10.15 9.81 0.60
N TYR A 98 9.16 10.05 1.46
CA TYR A 98 9.12 11.26 2.30
C TYR A 98 10.09 11.22 3.50
N TYR A 99 10.65 10.05 3.82
CA TYR A 99 11.47 9.82 5.01
C TYR A 99 12.85 9.29 4.66
N ALA A 100 13.88 9.86 5.29
CA ALA A 100 15.26 9.53 4.95
C ALA A 100 15.62 8.06 5.17
N SER A 101 15.08 7.42 6.21
CA SER A 101 15.34 6.00 6.49
C SER A 101 14.76 5.03 5.46
N THR A 102 13.64 5.37 4.82
CA THR A 102 12.92 4.47 3.90
C THR A 102 13.01 4.89 2.43
N ALA A 103 13.51 6.09 2.14
CA ALA A 103 13.57 6.59 0.78
C ALA A 103 14.60 5.85 -0.10
N ASN A 104 14.29 5.75 -1.39
CA ASN A 104 15.18 5.38 -2.48
C ASN A 104 15.18 6.51 -3.53
N PRO A 105 15.76 7.69 -3.22
CA PRO A 105 15.58 8.89 -4.03
C PRO A 105 16.23 8.82 -5.42
N MET A 106 17.04 7.78 -5.66
CA MET A 106 17.72 7.54 -6.93
C MET A 106 17.05 6.42 -7.73
N HIS A 107 15.95 5.85 -7.23
CA HIS A 107 15.19 4.75 -7.83
C HIS A 107 16.11 3.61 -8.25
N LYS A 108 17.01 3.22 -7.33
CA LYS A 108 17.93 2.13 -7.62
C LYS A 108 17.14 0.82 -7.64
N PRO A 109 17.29 -0.01 -8.69
CA PRO A 109 16.64 -1.31 -8.73
C PRO A 109 17.22 -2.25 -7.66
N PRO A 110 16.48 -3.31 -7.29
CA PRO A 110 17.03 -4.37 -6.46
C PRO A 110 18.28 -4.97 -7.10
N THR A 111 19.20 -5.44 -6.26
CA THR A 111 20.43 -6.09 -6.74
C THR A 111 20.17 -7.43 -7.43
N SER A 112 19.04 -8.08 -7.11
CA SER A 112 18.53 -9.29 -7.77
C SER A 112 17.07 -9.52 -7.39
N VAL A 113 16.34 -10.37 -8.14
CA VAL A 113 14.97 -10.78 -7.79
C VAL A 113 14.87 -11.37 -6.37
N ALA A 114 15.91 -12.09 -5.92
CA ALA A 114 15.96 -12.66 -4.58
C ALA A 114 16.08 -11.60 -3.45
N MET A 115 16.45 -10.36 -3.77
CA MET A 115 16.58 -9.27 -2.79
C MET A 115 15.34 -8.39 -2.70
N ILE A 116 14.31 -8.64 -3.52
CA ILE A 116 13.03 -7.97 -3.41
C ILE A 116 12.39 -8.34 -2.07
N GLY A 117 11.97 -7.33 -1.30
CA GLY A 117 11.52 -7.49 0.07
C GLY A 117 12.61 -7.39 1.13
N HIS A 118 13.89 -7.46 0.75
CA HIS A 118 15.04 -7.42 1.65
C HIS A 118 15.80 -6.08 1.57
N THR A 119 16.60 -5.79 2.60
CA THR A 119 17.43 -4.59 2.62
C THR A 119 18.61 -4.70 1.66
N ASP A 120 18.58 -3.90 0.61
CA ASP A 120 19.71 -3.63 -0.29
C ASP A 120 19.67 -2.17 -0.79
N GLN A 121 20.24 -1.90 -1.96
CA GLN A 121 20.25 -0.55 -2.53
C GLN A 121 18.86 0.01 -2.89
N ALA A 122 17.86 -0.85 -3.10
CA ALA A 122 16.50 -0.43 -3.42
C ALA A 122 15.74 0.10 -2.19
N ASN A 123 16.26 -0.19 -0.99
CA ASN A 123 15.70 0.26 0.29
C ASN A 123 14.18 0.02 0.40
N HIS A 124 13.71 -1.14 -0.07
CA HIS A 124 12.31 -1.56 -0.04
C HIS A 124 11.34 -0.75 -0.95
N GLN A 125 11.87 0.03 -1.91
CA GLN A 125 11.08 0.79 -2.88
C GLN A 125 11.38 0.26 -4.28
N TYR A 126 10.35 -0.24 -4.96
CA TYR A 126 10.47 -1.07 -6.16
C TYR A 126 9.50 -0.62 -7.25
N ASP A 127 9.77 -1.05 -8.47
CA ASP A 127 8.79 -1.01 -9.54
C ASP A 127 7.78 -2.15 -9.40
N ILE A 128 6.59 -1.97 -9.96
CA ILE A 128 5.56 -3.02 -9.97
C ILE A 128 6.02 -4.28 -10.74
N ALA A 129 6.92 -4.14 -11.72
CA ALA A 129 7.51 -5.27 -12.43
C ALA A 129 8.36 -6.18 -11.51
N ASP A 130 9.04 -5.60 -10.51
CA ASP A 130 9.78 -6.35 -9.50
C ASP A 130 8.83 -7.22 -8.66
N PHE A 131 7.62 -6.72 -8.35
CA PHE A 131 6.64 -7.50 -7.60
C PHE A 131 6.35 -8.85 -8.26
N TRP A 132 6.02 -8.82 -9.55
CA TRP A 132 5.67 -10.02 -10.30
C TRP A 132 6.88 -10.94 -10.48
N ALA A 133 8.07 -10.37 -10.76
CA ALA A 133 9.30 -11.15 -10.82
C ALA A 133 9.57 -11.90 -9.50
N ALA A 134 9.35 -11.25 -8.36
CA ALA A 134 9.48 -11.88 -7.05
C ALA A 134 8.39 -12.92 -6.78
N ALA A 135 7.13 -12.59 -7.08
CA ALA A 135 5.98 -13.46 -6.87
C ALA A 135 6.09 -14.77 -7.65
N ASP A 136 6.43 -14.68 -8.94
CA ASP A 136 6.57 -15.82 -9.85
C ASP A 136 7.80 -16.68 -9.53
N ALA A 137 8.83 -16.07 -8.96
CA ALA A 137 10.00 -16.79 -8.42
C ALA A 137 9.75 -17.45 -7.05
N GLY A 138 8.55 -17.33 -6.48
CA GLY A 138 8.22 -17.84 -5.15
C GLY A 138 8.84 -17.05 -4.00
N ASN A 139 9.20 -15.78 -4.24
CA ASN A 139 9.81 -14.85 -3.30
C ASN A 139 8.88 -13.67 -2.95
N LEU A 140 7.58 -13.93 -2.80
CA LEU A 140 6.60 -12.90 -2.45
C LEU A 140 6.90 -12.29 -1.07
N PRO A 141 7.05 -10.95 -0.93
CA PRO A 141 7.29 -10.33 0.37
C PRO A 141 6.14 -10.58 1.36
N SER A 142 6.46 -10.51 2.66
CA SER A 142 5.46 -10.68 3.72
C SER A 142 4.45 -9.54 3.72
N VAL A 143 4.91 -8.31 3.47
CA VAL A 143 4.07 -7.10 3.35
C VAL A 143 4.38 -6.38 2.05
N SER A 144 3.44 -6.34 1.12
CA SER A 144 3.57 -5.65 -0.16
C SER A 144 2.51 -4.57 -0.29
N TYR A 145 2.92 -3.34 -0.56
CA TYR A 145 2.04 -2.27 -1.03
C TYR A 145 2.17 -2.18 -2.55
N LEU A 146 1.06 -2.32 -3.25
CA LEU A 146 0.97 -2.27 -4.69
C LEU A 146 0.24 -0.99 -5.07
N LYS A 147 0.92 -0.14 -5.83
CA LYS A 147 0.35 1.07 -6.42
C LYS A 147 0.31 0.88 -7.93
N ALA A 148 -0.89 0.93 -8.49
CA ALA A 148 -1.08 0.82 -9.94
C ALA A 148 -0.31 1.94 -10.66
N PRO A 149 0.15 1.72 -11.90
CA PRO A 149 0.57 2.83 -12.75
C PRO A 149 -0.58 3.84 -12.88
N ALA A 150 -0.26 5.12 -12.97
CA ALA A 150 -1.23 6.23 -12.94
C ALA A 150 -2.47 6.00 -13.82
N TYR A 151 -2.30 5.49 -15.04
CA TYR A 151 -3.43 5.31 -15.96
C TYR A 151 -4.50 4.33 -15.46
N SER A 152 -4.19 3.48 -14.48
CA SER A 152 -5.08 2.45 -13.92
C SER A 152 -5.27 2.53 -12.40
N ASP A 153 -4.96 3.67 -11.78
CA ASP A 153 -5.07 3.84 -10.33
C ASP A 153 -6.44 4.31 -9.81
N GLY A 154 -7.41 4.46 -10.74
CA GLY A 154 -8.80 4.86 -10.46
C GLY A 154 -9.01 6.37 -10.31
N HIS A 155 -7.95 7.19 -10.35
CA HIS A 155 -8.09 8.64 -10.19
C HIS A 155 -8.75 9.28 -11.42
N ALA A 156 -9.79 10.07 -11.17
CA ALA A 156 -10.51 10.78 -12.22
C ALA A 156 -9.59 11.72 -13.02
N GLY A 157 -9.76 11.74 -14.34
CA GLY A 157 -9.07 12.65 -15.26
C GLY A 157 -7.92 12.02 -16.03
N TYR A 158 -7.21 11.03 -15.46
CA TYR A 158 -6.17 10.27 -16.16
C TYR A 158 -6.33 8.76 -16.05
N SER A 159 -7.16 8.27 -15.12
CA SER A 159 -7.65 6.90 -15.05
C SER A 159 -9.18 6.87 -15.08
N ASP A 160 -9.76 5.67 -15.04
CA ASP A 160 -11.20 5.43 -14.95
C ASP A 160 -11.49 4.01 -14.41
N PRO A 161 -12.77 3.69 -14.09
CA PRO A 161 -13.13 2.40 -13.51
C PRO A 161 -12.83 1.18 -14.39
N LEU A 162 -12.72 1.31 -15.72
CA LEU A 162 -12.41 0.17 -16.59
C LEU A 162 -10.91 -0.14 -16.60
N ASP A 163 -10.06 0.89 -16.61
CA ASP A 163 -8.62 0.72 -16.41
C ASP A 163 -8.31 0.17 -15.00
N GLU A 164 -8.95 0.74 -13.96
CA GLU A 164 -8.82 0.26 -12.57
C GLU A 164 -9.29 -1.19 -12.43
N GLN A 165 -10.46 -1.55 -13.02
CA GLN A 165 -10.96 -2.93 -13.02
C GLN A 165 -9.98 -3.88 -13.69
N THR A 166 -9.43 -3.50 -14.85
CA THR A 166 -8.49 -4.34 -15.59
C THR A 166 -7.25 -4.63 -14.74
N TRP A 167 -6.70 -3.59 -14.09
CA TRP A 167 -5.58 -3.72 -13.17
C TRP A 167 -5.90 -4.61 -11.96
N LEU A 168 -7.00 -4.34 -11.27
CA LEU A 168 -7.41 -5.08 -10.07
C LEU A 168 -7.68 -6.54 -10.37
N VAL A 169 -8.45 -6.83 -11.41
CA VAL A 169 -8.78 -8.20 -11.79
C VAL A 169 -7.54 -8.97 -12.24
N GLY A 170 -6.68 -8.37 -13.06
CA GLY A 170 -5.42 -8.99 -13.47
C GLY A 170 -4.54 -9.33 -12.25
N THR A 171 -4.38 -8.36 -11.36
CA THR A 171 -3.56 -8.51 -10.14
C THR A 171 -4.11 -9.59 -9.20
N VAL A 172 -5.40 -9.53 -8.86
CA VAL A 172 -6.00 -10.49 -7.92
C VAL A 172 -6.03 -11.89 -8.54
N ASN A 173 -6.44 -12.03 -9.80
CA ASN A 173 -6.42 -13.34 -10.48
C ASN A 173 -5.02 -13.96 -10.46
N HIS A 174 -3.97 -13.21 -10.79
CA HIS A 174 -2.59 -13.72 -10.77
C HIS A 174 -2.22 -14.19 -9.36
N LEU A 175 -2.46 -13.38 -8.33
CA LEU A 175 -2.22 -13.75 -6.94
C LEU A 175 -2.95 -15.03 -6.52
N GLU A 176 -4.19 -15.22 -6.96
CA GLU A 176 -4.99 -16.42 -6.67
C GLU A 176 -4.42 -17.71 -7.31
N THR A 177 -3.62 -17.58 -8.39
CA THR A 177 -2.93 -18.73 -8.99
C THR A 177 -1.65 -19.13 -8.25
N LEU A 178 -1.08 -18.24 -7.43
CA LEU A 178 0.21 -18.48 -6.79
C LEU A 178 0.09 -19.53 -5.67
N PRO A 179 1.11 -20.37 -5.45
CA PRO A 179 1.14 -21.29 -4.31
C PRO A 179 1.03 -20.60 -2.94
N THR A 180 1.36 -19.31 -2.87
CA THR A 180 1.27 -18.47 -1.67
C THR A 180 -0.17 -18.05 -1.35
N TRP A 181 -1.12 -18.14 -2.30
CA TRP A 181 -2.51 -17.70 -2.12
C TRP A 181 -3.17 -18.26 -0.86
N LYS A 182 -2.90 -19.53 -0.52
CA LYS A 182 -3.39 -20.20 0.70
C LYS A 182 -3.06 -19.46 2.01
N SER A 183 -2.11 -18.55 1.97
CA SER A 183 -1.64 -17.72 3.07
C SER A 183 -1.65 -16.23 2.72
N THR A 184 -2.36 -15.79 1.68
CA THR A 184 -2.41 -14.38 1.28
C THR A 184 -3.71 -13.72 1.74
N ALA A 185 -3.61 -12.47 2.19
CA ALA A 185 -4.72 -11.55 2.33
C ALA A 185 -4.44 -10.31 1.48
N VAL A 186 -5.40 -9.94 0.64
CA VAL A 186 -5.35 -8.77 -0.24
C VAL A 186 -6.34 -7.75 0.32
N VAL A 187 -5.85 -6.57 0.67
CA VAL A 187 -6.66 -5.43 1.12
C VAL A 187 -6.72 -4.40 0.01
N ILE A 188 -7.91 -4.15 -0.54
CA ILE A 188 -8.16 -3.07 -1.50
C ILE A 188 -8.70 -1.88 -0.73
N THR A 189 -8.02 -0.74 -0.80
CA THR A 189 -8.45 0.53 -0.19
C THR A 189 -8.09 1.71 -1.08
N TRP A 190 -8.65 2.87 -0.77
CA TRP A 190 -8.34 4.13 -1.44
C TRP A 190 -7.60 5.07 -0.49
N ASP A 191 -6.85 5.99 -1.09
CA ASP A 191 -6.04 7.01 -0.45
C ASP A 191 -6.87 8.25 -0.10
N ASP A 192 -7.82 8.61 -0.97
CA ASP A 192 -8.81 9.64 -0.69
C ASP A 192 -10.10 9.41 -1.50
N SER A 193 -11.01 10.38 -1.42
CA SER A 193 -12.37 10.30 -2.00
C SER A 193 -12.53 11.15 -3.26
N ASP A 194 -11.47 11.81 -3.72
CA ASP A 194 -11.44 12.84 -4.77
C ASP A 194 -12.46 14.00 -4.52
N GLY A 195 -12.97 14.10 -3.29
CA GLY A 195 -14.02 15.04 -2.89
C GLY A 195 -15.42 14.67 -3.35
N TRP A 196 -15.63 13.44 -3.82
CA TRP A 196 -16.95 12.97 -4.26
C TRP A 196 -17.92 12.84 -3.10
N TYR A 197 -19.21 12.91 -3.44
CA TYR A 197 -20.28 12.83 -2.45
C TYR A 197 -20.33 11.46 -1.77
N ASP A 198 -20.18 11.45 -0.45
CA ASP A 198 -20.63 10.38 0.42
C ASP A 198 -21.65 10.95 1.43
N HIS A 199 -22.67 10.16 1.75
CA HIS A 199 -23.77 10.62 2.61
C HIS A 199 -23.43 10.57 4.11
N VAL A 200 -22.33 9.90 4.49
CA VAL A 200 -21.92 9.72 5.88
C VAL A 200 -21.08 10.90 6.31
N LEU A 201 -21.55 11.64 7.30
CA LEU A 201 -20.69 12.52 8.07
C LEU A 201 -19.86 11.66 9.03
N ALA A 202 -18.57 11.50 8.73
CA ALA A 202 -17.66 10.72 9.54
C ALA A 202 -17.54 11.27 10.98
N PRO A 203 -17.35 10.41 11.99
CA PRO A 203 -17.14 10.89 13.36
C PRO A 203 -15.82 11.66 13.46
N LEU A 204 -15.86 12.79 14.17
CA LEU A 204 -14.66 13.54 14.54
C LEU A 204 -13.94 12.81 15.68
N ILE A 205 -12.85 12.12 15.35
CA ILE A 205 -11.97 11.42 16.31
C ILE A 205 -10.71 12.25 16.58
N THR A 206 -10.26 13.01 15.58
CA THR A 206 -9.13 13.92 15.70
C THR A 206 -9.58 15.32 15.33
N GLU A 207 -9.41 16.24 16.26
CA GLU A 207 -9.80 17.63 16.10
C GLU A 207 -8.59 18.51 15.73
N SER A 208 -8.86 19.72 15.26
CA SER A 208 -7.83 20.67 14.87
C SER A 208 -8.33 22.13 14.86
N GLN A 209 -7.43 23.07 15.12
CA GLN A 209 -7.71 24.50 15.28
C GLN A 209 -7.10 25.37 14.16
N THR A 210 -6.50 24.77 13.13
CA THR A 210 -5.95 25.55 12.02
C THR A 210 -7.02 25.87 10.98
N SER A 211 -6.90 27.02 10.33
CA SER A 211 -7.77 27.40 9.20
C SER A 211 -7.48 26.61 7.92
N LEU A 212 -6.44 25.76 7.93
CA LEU A 212 -6.14 24.84 6.82
C LEU A 212 -7.10 23.64 6.76
N ASP A 213 -7.72 23.27 7.89
CA ASP A 213 -8.70 22.19 7.91
C ASP A 213 -10.04 22.69 7.39
N ALA A 214 -10.58 21.99 6.39
CA ALA A 214 -11.81 22.37 5.71
C ALA A 214 -12.94 21.34 5.84
N LEU A 215 -12.71 20.18 6.47
CA LEU A 215 -13.69 19.08 6.56
C LEU A 215 -15.06 19.55 7.07
N THR A 216 -15.09 20.35 8.13
CA THR A 216 -16.30 20.96 8.71
C THR A 216 -16.37 22.48 8.49
N GLY A 217 -15.54 23.00 7.59
CA GLY A 217 -15.31 24.43 7.38
C GLY A 217 -14.00 24.93 8.00
N ALA A 218 -13.47 26.02 7.44
CA ALA A 218 -12.18 26.57 7.81
C ALA A 218 -12.07 26.89 9.31
N GLY A 219 -11.20 26.16 10.02
CA GLY A 219 -10.99 26.33 11.46
C GLY A 219 -12.16 25.88 12.35
N GLN A 220 -13.08 25.06 11.83
CA GLN A 220 -14.26 24.57 12.53
C GLN A 220 -14.15 23.08 12.92
N CYS A 221 -12.94 22.52 12.94
CA CYS A 221 -12.74 21.11 13.22
C CYS A 221 -12.77 20.78 14.72
N GLY A 222 -13.99 20.76 15.26
CA GLY A 222 -14.22 20.49 16.67
C GLY A 222 -13.80 21.65 17.60
N SER A 223 -13.88 21.43 18.91
CA SER A 223 -13.55 22.44 19.94
C SER A 223 -12.93 21.88 21.23
N MET A 224 -12.80 20.55 21.34
CA MET A 224 -12.16 19.82 22.42
C MET A 224 -10.64 19.71 22.18
N LEU A 225 -9.88 20.61 22.84
CA LEU A 225 -8.40 20.59 22.80
C LEU A 225 -7.76 19.24 23.15
N SER A 226 -8.43 18.41 23.95
CA SER A 226 -7.98 17.07 24.31
C SER A 226 -8.04 16.05 23.17
N GLN A 227 -8.76 16.36 22.09
CA GLN A 227 -8.87 15.54 20.89
C GLN A 227 -7.93 16.00 19.76
N VAL A 228 -7.17 17.08 19.98
CA VAL A 228 -6.08 17.47 19.08
C VAL A 228 -4.91 16.51 19.30
N PRO A 229 -4.44 15.79 18.26
CA PRO A 229 -3.29 14.91 18.39
C PRO A 229 -2.05 15.65 18.89
N VAL A 230 -1.16 14.94 19.59
CA VAL A 230 0.14 15.49 20.00
C VAL A 230 1.28 14.81 19.25
N ASN A 231 2.28 15.60 18.86
CA ASN A 231 3.49 15.08 18.23
C ASN A 231 4.47 14.48 19.26
N SER A 232 5.61 13.95 18.78
CA SER A 232 6.66 13.38 19.63
C SER A 232 7.32 14.35 20.61
N ALA A 233 7.15 15.66 20.42
CA ALA A 233 7.58 16.69 21.36
C ALA A 233 6.49 17.06 22.40
N GLY A 234 5.37 16.34 22.43
CA GLY A 234 4.23 16.63 23.30
C GLY A 234 3.50 17.93 22.96
N LYS A 235 3.66 18.44 21.74
CA LYS A 235 2.98 19.66 21.26
C LYS A 235 1.76 19.30 20.42
N PRO A 236 0.68 20.11 20.47
CA PRO A 236 -0.46 19.93 19.58
C PRO A 236 -0.02 19.88 18.11
N GLU A 237 -0.52 18.89 17.39
CA GLU A 237 -0.30 18.66 15.97
C GLU A 237 -1.59 18.99 15.21
N GLN A 238 -1.65 20.22 14.71
CA GLN A 238 -2.78 20.73 13.91
C GLN A 238 -2.73 20.19 12.47
N GLY A 239 -3.82 20.36 11.72
CA GLY A 239 -3.95 19.88 10.34
C GLY A 239 -4.26 18.39 10.24
N LYS A 240 -4.82 17.82 11.32
CA LYS A 240 -5.20 16.41 11.43
C LYS A 240 -6.69 16.25 11.70
N CYS A 241 -7.51 17.15 11.15
CA CYS A 241 -8.95 17.02 11.27
C CYS A 241 -9.43 15.70 10.65
N GLY A 242 -10.14 14.88 11.43
CA GLY A 242 -10.55 13.57 10.95
C GLY A 242 -11.55 12.87 11.88
N LEU A 243 -12.20 11.80 11.41
CA LEU A 243 -11.91 11.11 10.14
C LEU A 243 -12.40 11.88 8.91
N GLY A 244 -11.75 11.67 7.76
CA GLY A 244 -12.16 12.23 6.47
C GLY A 244 -13.38 11.53 5.87
N PRO A 245 -13.71 11.78 4.58
CA PRO A 245 -14.77 11.07 3.88
C PRO A 245 -14.58 9.55 3.92
N ARG A 246 -15.70 8.81 3.94
CA ARG A 246 -15.68 7.34 3.94
C ARG A 246 -15.17 6.82 2.59
N LEU A 247 -14.36 5.77 2.64
CA LEU A 247 -13.78 5.10 1.47
C LEU A 247 -14.27 3.66 1.38
N PRO A 248 -14.30 3.05 0.18
CA PRO A 248 -14.50 1.61 0.09
C PRO A 248 -13.28 0.87 0.70
N PHE A 249 -13.51 -0.32 1.21
CA PHE A 249 -12.49 -1.15 1.85
C PHE A 249 -12.87 -2.62 1.69
N LEU A 250 -12.00 -3.43 1.09
CA LEU A 250 -12.25 -4.84 0.83
C LEU A 250 -11.10 -5.70 1.35
N VAL A 251 -11.44 -6.90 1.82
CA VAL A 251 -10.48 -7.96 2.13
C VAL A 251 -10.81 -9.16 1.27
N ILE A 252 -9.87 -9.58 0.43
CA ILE A 252 -9.95 -10.77 -0.41
C ILE A 252 -8.89 -11.76 0.08
N SER A 253 -9.32 -12.95 0.49
CA SER A 253 -8.44 -13.98 1.03
C SER A 253 -9.18 -15.32 1.06
N PRO A 254 -8.48 -16.46 1.01
CA PRO A 254 -9.10 -17.73 1.35
C PRO A 254 -9.71 -17.75 2.75
N TRP A 255 -9.22 -16.88 3.65
CA TRP A 255 -9.68 -16.78 5.03
C TRP A 255 -10.64 -15.63 5.28
N ALA A 256 -11.02 -14.87 4.25
CA ALA A 256 -12.01 -13.80 4.40
C ALA A 256 -13.40 -14.41 4.62
N LYS A 257 -14.31 -13.72 5.30
CA LYS A 257 -15.72 -14.10 5.29
C LYS A 257 -16.31 -13.86 3.91
N SER A 258 -16.97 -14.86 3.34
CA SER A 258 -17.61 -14.76 2.03
C SER A 258 -18.96 -14.03 2.14
N ASP A 259 -19.25 -13.15 1.17
CA ASP A 259 -20.49 -12.37 1.10
C ASP A 259 -20.84 -11.64 2.42
N TYR A 260 -19.82 -10.99 2.99
CA TYR A 260 -19.89 -10.40 4.32
C TYR A 260 -19.52 -8.91 4.31
N VAL A 261 -20.33 -8.10 4.98
CA VAL A 261 -20.08 -6.67 5.22
C VAL A 261 -19.86 -6.47 6.71
N ASP A 262 -18.64 -6.06 7.08
CA ASP A 262 -18.36 -5.63 8.45
C ASP A 262 -18.76 -4.17 8.66
N ASN A 263 -19.21 -3.84 9.88
CA ASN A 263 -19.65 -2.48 10.23
C ASN A 263 -18.81 -1.87 11.36
N ILE A 264 -17.65 -2.46 11.66
CA ILE A 264 -16.68 -1.88 12.60
C ILE A 264 -16.11 -0.62 11.97
N LEU A 265 -16.02 0.45 12.77
CA LEU A 265 -15.36 1.67 12.35
C LEU A 265 -13.87 1.39 12.15
N ILE A 266 -13.43 1.46 10.90
CA ILE A 266 -12.04 1.39 10.48
C ILE A 266 -11.65 2.67 9.74
N ASP A 267 -10.36 2.96 9.74
CA ASP A 267 -9.72 3.98 8.92
C ASP A 267 -8.47 3.39 8.24
N GLN A 268 -7.78 4.15 7.39
CA GLN A 268 -6.59 3.68 6.65
C GLN A 268 -5.50 3.09 7.55
N SER A 269 -5.34 3.58 8.78
CA SER A 269 -4.37 3.04 9.74
C SER A 269 -4.77 1.68 10.32
N SER A 270 -5.96 1.17 10.02
CA SER A 270 -6.38 -0.21 10.35
C SER A 270 -5.59 -1.26 9.57
N VAL A 271 -5.06 -0.91 8.37
CA VAL A 271 -4.11 -1.75 7.63
C VAL A 271 -2.80 -1.85 8.40
N VAL A 272 -2.28 -0.72 8.88
CA VAL A 272 -1.06 -0.68 9.71
C VAL A 272 -1.27 -1.50 10.99
N LYS A 273 -2.39 -1.30 11.68
CA LYS A 273 -2.74 -2.07 12.89
C LYS A 273 -2.80 -3.58 12.64
N PHE A 274 -3.32 -4.00 11.48
CA PHE A 274 -3.34 -5.40 11.10
C PHE A 274 -1.93 -5.96 10.90
N ILE A 275 -1.04 -5.20 10.24
CA ILE A 275 0.37 -5.57 10.06
C ILE A 275 1.08 -5.66 11.42
N GLU A 276 0.87 -4.68 12.30
CA GLU A 276 1.42 -4.71 13.65
C GLU A 276 1.01 -5.96 14.42
N TYR A 277 -0.29 -6.26 14.39
CA TYR A 277 -0.84 -7.45 15.03
C TYR A 277 -0.24 -8.75 14.46
N ASN A 278 -0.20 -8.86 13.12
CA ASN A 278 0.14 -10.10 12.43
C ASN A 278 1.64 -10.43 12.53
N TRP A 279 2.51 -9.42 12.53
CA TRP A 279 3.97 -9.59 12.67
C TRP A 279 4.52 -9.22 14.05
N ASN A 280 3.64 -9.01 15.04
CA ASN A 280 4.00 -8.67 16.41
C ASN A 280 4.95 -7.45 16.48
N LEU A 281 4.63 -6.41 15.71
CA LEU A 281 5.33 -5.13 15.73
C LEU A 281 4.71 -4.21 16.79
N PRO A 282 5.48 -3.26 17.35
CA PRO A 282 4.91 -2.26 18.24
C PRO A 282 4.09 -1.23 17.45
N ALA A 283 3.06 -0.67 18.09
CA ALA A 283 2.33 0.48 17.55
C ALA A 283 3.27 1.65 17.22
N LEU A 284 2.99 2.40 16.15
CA LEU A 284 3.74 3.59 15.78
C LEU A 284 3.41 4.73 16.76
N ALA A 285 4.10 4.75 17.90
CA ALA A 285 3.91 5.75 18.95
C ALA A 285 3.97 7.22 18.44
N ASN A 286 3.60 8.17 19.31
CA ASN A 286 3.72 9.61 19.09
C ASN A 286 2.76 10.19 18.03
N GLY A 287 1.46 9.93 18.19
CA GLY A 287 0.40 10.58 17.42
C GLY A 287 0.16 9.99 16.02
N ALA A 288 0.55 8.72 15.80
CA ALA A 288 -0.05 7.93 14.74
C ALA A 288 -1.45 7.45 15.17
N ALA A 289 -2.29 7.13 14.18
CA ALA A 289 -3.69 6.76 14.40
C ALA A 289 -3.89 5.25 14.65
N ASP A 290 -2.90 4.42 14.31
CA ASP A 290 -2.91 2.95 14.40
C ASP A 290 -3.41 2.38 15.74
N ALA A 291 -2.96 2.96 16.86
CA ALA A 291 -3.34 2.52 18.19
C ALA A 291 -4.86 2.66 18.42
N ALA A 292 -5.47 3.71 17.87
CA ALA A 292 -6.89 4.01 17.97
C ALA A 292 -7.73 3.35 16.87
N ALA A 293 -7.12 2.91 15.77
CA ALA A 293 -7.81 2.37 14.60
C ALA A 293 -8.62 1.10 14.90
N GLY A 294 -9.66 0.86 14.11
CA GLY A 294 -10.43 -0.39 14.16
C GLY A 294 -9.59 -1.61 13.75
N SER A 295 -10.01 -2.80 14.16
CA SER A 295 -9.40 -4.04 13.69
C SER A 295 -10.16 -4.60 12.50
N ILE A 296 -9.45 -5.01 11.45
CA ILE A 296 -10.04 -5.73 10.30
C ILE A 296 -10.14 -7.24 10.54
N LEU A 297 -9.67 -7.76 11.68
CA LEU A 297 -9.73 -9.20 12.00
C LEU A 297 -11.15 -9.79 11.91
N PRO A 298 -12.23 -9.06 12.27
CA PRO A 298 -13.59 -9.58 12.14
C PRO A 298 -14.07 -9.80 10.70
N MET A 299 -13.32 -9.32 9.69
CA MET A 299 -13.56 -9.65 8.28
C MET A 299 -13.05 -11.04 7.90
N PHE A 300 -12.30 -11.71 8.77
CA PHE A 300 -11.77 -13.07 8.55
C PHE A 300 -12.56 -14.15 9.30
N ASP A 301 -12.55 -15.36 8.75
CA ASP A 301 -12.92 -16.62 9.39
C ASP A 301 -11.84 -17.68 9.10
N PHE A 302 -10.90 -17.84 10.03
CA PHE A 302 -9.81 -18.82 9.91
C PHE A 302 -10.26 -20.29 10.09
N GLY A 303 -11.55 -20.54 10.32
CA GLY A 303 -12.15 -21.87 10.36
C GLY A 303 -12.70 -22.36 9.01
N SER A 304 -12.86 -21.46 8.03
CA SER A 304 -13.37 -21.76 6.70
C SER A 304 -12.38 -21.33 5.62
N TYR A 305 -12.38 -22.05 4.49
CA TYR A 305 -11.51 -21.77 3.35
C TYR A 305 -12.36 -21.48 2.11
N ASN A 306 -12.18 -20.30 1.52
CA ASN A 306 -12.81 -19.93 0.25
C ASN A 306 -11.94 -20.35 -0.94
N PRO A 307 -12.54 -20.96 -1.99
CA PRO A 307 -11.84 -21.15 -3.25
C PRO A 307 -11.56 -19.81 -3.96
N PRO A 308 -10.56 -19.75 -4.85
CA PRO A 308 -10.34 -18.64 -5.78
C PRO A 308 -11.61 -18.20 -6.53
N LEU A 309 -11.77 -16.89 -6.73
CA LEU A 309 -12.76 -16.26 -7.60
C LEU A 309 -12.05 -15.54 -8.75
N TYR A 310 -11.97 -16.21 -9.90
CA TYR A 310 -11.44 -15.59 -11.11
C TYR A 310 -12.50 -14.75 -11.82
N LEU A 311 -12.11 -13.55 -12.25
CA LEU A 311 -12.95 -12.64 -13.03
C LEU A 311 -12.35 -12.35 -14.41
N ASN A 312 -13.17 -11.96 -15.38
CA ASN A 312 -12.69 -11.44 -16.67
C ASN A 312 -12.25 -9.97 -16.50
N PRO A 313 -11.00 -9.58 -16.83
CA PRO A 313 -10.52 -8.20 -16.63
C PRO A 313 -11.34 -7.14 -17.38
N SER A 314 -11.87 -7.47 -18.56
CA SER A 314 -12.64 -6.52 -19.38
C SER A 314 -14.08 -6.34 -18.91
N THR A 315 -14.66 -7.29 -18.19
CA THR A 315 -16.09 -7.24 -17.81
C THR A 315 -16.36 -7.32 -16.31
N GLY A 316 -15.40 -7.73 -15.49
CA GLY A 316 -15.58 -7.97 -14.06
C GLY A 316 -16.44 -9.20 -13.72
N GLU A 317 -16.82 -10.00 -14.73
CA GLU A 317 -17.73 -11.14 -14.55
C GLU A 317 -16.97 -12.42 -14.17
N PRO A 318 -17.57 -13.32 -13.36
CA PRO A 318 -16.95 -14.59 -12.99
C PRO A 318 -16.62 -15.47 -14.20
N VAL A 319 -15.45 -16.10 -14.15
CA VAL A 319 -14.95 -17.03 -15.18
C VAL A 319 -14.48 -18.34 -14.55
N SER A 320 -14.37 -19.40 -15.35
CA SER A 320 -13.85 -20.67 -14.86
C SER A 320 -12.34 -20.59 -14.62
N ALA A 321 -11.83 -21.42 -13.69
CA ALA A 321 -10.39 -21.55 -13.49
C ALA A 321 -9.63 -21.96 -14.76
N SER A 322 -10.26 -22.76 -15.63
CA SER A 322 -9.69 -23.14 -16.93
C SER A 322 -9.59 -21.96 -17.90
N TRP A 323 -10.53 -21.01 -17.82
CA TRP A 323 -10.47 -19.78 -18.60
C TRP A 323 -9.34 -18.90 -18.08
N ALA A 324 -9.26 -18.68 -16.76
CA ALA A 324 -8.22 -17.87 -16.14
C ALA A 324 -6.81 -18.39 -16.48
N ALA A 325 -6.58 -19.70 -16.33
CA ALA A 325 -5.29 -20.31 -16.67
C ALA A 325 -4.87 -20.14 -18.15
N ALA A 326 -5.82 -19.93 -19.06
CA ALA A 326 -5.55 -19.73 -20.48
C ALA A 326 -5.32 -18.26 -20.88
N HIS A 327 -5.62 -17.30 -19.99
CA HIS A 327 -5.61 -15.86 -20.30
C HIS A 327 -4.79 -15.02 -19.31
N LEU A 328 -4.09 -15.64 -18.36
CA LEU A 328 -3.15 -14.99 -17.43
C LEU A 328 -1.71 -14.95 -17.94
N SER A 329 -1.46 -15.42 -19.16
CA SER A 329 -0.11 -15.54 -19.76
C SER A 329 0.22 -14.48 -20.81
N ASP A 330 -0.65 -13.49 -21.00
CA ASP A 330 -0.53 -12.40 -21.97
C ASP A 330 -0.28 -11.07 -21.24
#